data_AF-A0A329RAC8-F1
#
_entry.id   AF-A0A329RAC8-F1
#
_cell.length_a   1.000
_cell.length_b   1.000
_cell.length_c   1.000
_cell.angle_alpha   90.00
_cell.angle_beta   90.00
_cell.angle_gamma   90.00
#
_symmetry.space_group_name_H-M   'P 1'
#
loop_
_entity.id
_entity.type
_entity.pdbx_description
1 polymer ?
#
loop_
_entity_poly.entity_id
_entity_poly.type
_entity_poly.pdbx_seq_one_letter_code
_entity_poly.pdbx_strand_id
1 'polypeptide(L)'
;MIEDGNLDQPRDIILYAKDNRLFRLYDTHATYDPLQYPLLLPYRELGWTYTDTYDGDIVRRNKHEMSLREHVAYRLYHKCDDQSVLHQGG
;
A
#
# COMPACT_ATOMS: atom_id res chain seq x y z
N MET A 1 7.09 22.64 -8.95
CA MET A 1 6.63 21.61 -9.91
C MET A 1 7.83 20.70 -10.08
N ILE A 2 7.83 19.56 -9.40
CA ILE A 2 8.96 18.61 -9.52
C ILE A 2 8.83 18.02 -10.92
N GLU A 3 9.87 18.20 -11.75
CA GLU A 3 9.97 17.48 -13.01
C GLU A 3 10.20 16.01 -12.66
N ASP A 4 9.11 15.23 -12.55
CA ASP A 4 9.17 13.77 -12.60
C ASP A 4 9.59 13.39 -14.03
N GLY A 5 10.89 13.52 -14.30
CA GLY A 5 11.51 12.97 -15.48
C GLY A 5 11.17 11.50 -15.55
N ASN A 6 10.43 11.12 -16.59
CA ASN A 6 10.14 9.75 -16.98
C ASN A 6 8.93 9.07 -16.32
N LEU A 7 7.73 9.62 -16.53
CA LEU A 7 6.45 8.92 -16.27
C LEU A 7 6.21 7.71 -17.21
N ASP A 8 7.03 7.53 -18.24
CA ASP A 8 6.88 6.48 -19.25
C ASP A 8 7.62 5.18 -18.87
N GLN A 9 8.53 5.25 -17.88
CA GLN A 9 9.24 4.08 -17.37
C GLN A 9 8.55 3.50 -16.13
N PRO A 10 8.35 2.16 -16.07
CA PRO A 10 7.76 1.53 -14.90
C PRO A 10 8.65 1.75 -13.67
N ARG A 11 8.04 2.16 -12.56
CA ARG A 11 8.76 2.43 -11.31
C ARG A 11 9.14 1.11 -10.64
N ASP A 12 10.37 1.03 -10.14
CA ASP A 12 10.88 -0.15 -9.47
C ASP A 12 11.74 0.19 -8.24
N ILE A 13 11.84 -0.77 -7.33
CA ILE A 13 12.69 -0.73 -6.14
C ILE A 13 13.62 -1.93 -6.18
N ILE A 14 14.92 -1.65 -6.00
CA ILE A 14 15.93 -2.70 -5.82
C ILE A 14 16.15 -2.91 -4.32
N LEU A 15 15.93 -4.13 -3.85
CA LEU A 15 16.17 -4.54 -2.48
C LEU A 15 17.42 -5.41 -2.39
N TYR A 16 18.23 -5.12 -1.39
CA TYR A 16 19.31 -6.01 -0.97
C TYR A 16 18.89 -6.75 0.30
N ALA A 17 18.61 -8.04 0.18
CA ALA A 17 18.17 -8.86 1.29
C ALA A 17 19.34 -9.36 2.13
N LYS A 18 19.06 -9.72 3.39
CA LYS A 18 20.06 -10.21 4.36
C LYS A 18 20.70 -11.54 3.96
N ASP A 19 20.09 -12.28 3.03
CA ASP A 19 20.63 -13.50 2.42
C ASP A 19 21.53 -13.19 1.21
N ASN A 20 22.00 -11.94 1.09
CA ASN A 20 22.84 -11.40 0.00
C ASN A 20 22.19 -11.49 -1.39
N ARG A 21 20.86 -11.63 -1.47
CA ARG A 21 20.13 -11.64 -2.73
C ARG A 21 19.65 -10.25 -3.12
N LEU A 22 19.74 -9.98 -4.42
CA LEU A 22 19.21 -8.77 -5.03
C LEU A 22 17.81 -9.06 -5.57
N PHE A 23 16.82 -8.31 -5.11
CA PHE A 23 15.45 -8.39 -5.61
C PHE A 23 15.10 -7.10 -6.33
N ARG A 24 14.44 -7.20 -7.47
CA ARG A 24 13.88 -6.06 -8.19
C ARG A 24 12.36 -6.17 -8.15
N LEU A 25 11.72 -5.21 -7.48
CA LEU A 25 10.28 -5.15 -7.33
C LEU A 25 9.73 -4.04 -8.22
N TYR A 26 8.81 -4.39 -9.09
CA TYR A 26 8.07 -3.44 -9.91
C TYR A 26 6.82 -2.96 -9.18
N ASP A 27 6.34 -1.78 -9.54
CA ASP A 27 5.09 -1.17 -9.08
C ASP A 27 3.84 -2.07 -9.15
N THR A 28 3.82 -3.02 -10.08
CA THR A 28 2.74 -4.01 -10.22
C THR A 28 2.65 -5.04 -9.10
N HIS A 29 3.68 -5.19 -8.26
CA HIS A 29 3.71 -6.20 -7.22
C HIS A 29 3.18 -5.64 -5.89
N ALA A 30 2.28 -6.35 -5.21
CA ALA A 30 1.68 -5.88 -3.94
C ALA A 30 2.68 -5.68 -2.77
N THR A 31 3.92 -6.17 -2.89
CA THR A 31 5.00 -5.93 -1.91
C THR A 31 5.71 -4.59 -2.14
N TYR A 32 5.40 -3.91 -3.26
CA TYR A 32 5.93 -2.60 -3.59
C TYR A 32 5.34 -1.50 -2.71
N ASP A 33 4.02 -1.55 -2.46
CA ASP A 33 3.27 -0.59 -1.63
C ASP A 33 3.92 -0.29 -0.26
N PRO A 34 4.27 -1.30 0.58
CA PRO A 34 4.85 -1.04 1.90
C PRO A 34 6.24 -0.41 1.85
N LEU A 35 6.95 -0.56 0.73
CA LEU A 35 8.29 -0.03 0.56
C LEU A 35 8.28 1.43 0.10
N GLN A 36 7.26 1.84 -0.66
CA GLN A 36 7.03 3.24 -0.99
C GLN A 36 6.38 4.01 0.16
N TYR A 37 5.50 3.38 0.92
CA TYR A 37 4.74 4.03 1.99
C TYR A 37 4.91 3.34 3.35
N PRO A 38 6.12 3.38 3.95
CA PRO A 38 6.37 2.75 5.24
C PRO A 38 5.41 3.20 6.35
N LEU A 39 4.96 4.47 6.30
CA LEU A 39 4.02 5.03 7.27
C LEU A 39 2.58 4.52 7.10
N LEU A 40 2.19 4.14 5.88
CA LEU A 40 0.86 3.55 5.63
C LEU A 40 0.82 2.05 5.98
N LEU A 41 1.99 1.41 6.02
CA LEU A 41 2.15 -0.04 6.17
C LEU A 41 3.23 -0.39 7.22
N PRO A 42 3.09 0.10 8.46
CA PRO A 42 4.14 0.03 9.47
C PRO A 42 4.50 -1.40 9.89
N TYR A 43 3.55 -2.33 9.81
CA TYR A 43 3.70 -3.70 10.29
C TYR A 43 4.05 -4.70 9.19
N ARG A 44 4.60 -4.24 8.07
CA ARG A 44 5.01 -5.11 6.94
C ARG A 44 3.82 -5.87 6.34
N GLU A 45 2.65 -5.25 6.37
CA GLU A 45 1.46 -5.73 5.70
C GLU A 45 1.68 -5.69 4.18
N LEU A 46 0.97 -6.55 3.45
CA LEU A 46 0.95 -6.49 2.00
C LEU A 46 0.17 -5.23 1.57
N GLY A 47 0.53 -4.69 0.41
CA GLY A 47 -0.29 -3.72 -0.30
C GLY A 47 -1.68 -4.26 -0.63
N TRP A 48 -2.50 -3.40 -1.23
CA TRP A 48 -3.82 -3.82 -1.69
C TRP A 48 -3.70 -4.87 -2.80
N THR A 49 -4.55 -5.90 -2.76
CA THR A 49 -4.68 -6.93 -3.79
C THR A 49 -6.15 -7.11 -4.17
N TYR A 50 -6.43 -7.63 -5.38
CA TYR A 50 -7.78 -7.90 -5.87
C TYR A 50 -8.61 -8.86 -4.99
N THR A 51 -7.93 -9.59 -4.09
CA THR A 51 -8.55 -10.52 -3.14
C THR A 51 -9.02 -9.83 -1.85
N ASP A 52 -8.69 -8.55 -1.65
CA ASP A 52 -9.09 -7.83 -0.45
C ASP A 52 -10.60 -7.58 -0.45
N THR A 53 -11.25 -8.00 0.63
CA THR A 53 -12.69 -7.92 0.82
C THR A 53 -13.03 -7.08 2.04
N TYR A 54 -14.25 -6.55 2.07
CA TYR A 54 -14.73 -5.86 3.27
C TYR A 54 -14.89 -6.85 4.43
N ASP A 55 -14.56 -6.39 5.63
CA ASP A 55 -14.84 -7.15 6.85
C ASP A 55 -16.35 -7.35 7.04
N GLY A 56 -16.73 -8.52 7.55
CA GLY A 56 -18.13 -8.82 7.91
C GLY A 56 -19.11 -9.03 6.75
N ASP A 57 -18.66 -9.54 5.59
CA ASP A 57 -19.50 -9.84 4.41
C ASP A 57 -20.25 -8.62 3.84
N ILE A 58 -19.67 -7.43 4.03
CA ILE A 58 -20.28 -6.19 3.58
C ILE A 58 -20.20 -6.11 2.04
N VAL A 59 -21.37 -6.07 1.40
CA VAL A 59 -21.47 -5.86 -0.04
C VAL A 59 -21.61 -4.38 -0.35
N ARG A 60 -20.67 -3.82 -1.11
CA ARG A 60 -20.73 -2.44 -1.62
C ARG A 60 -20.88 -2.46 -3.12
N ARG A 61 -21.93 -1.80 -3.66
CA ARG A 61 -22.21 -1.72 -5.10
C ARG A 61 -22.25 -3.11 -5.79
N ASN A 62 -22.81 -4.11 -5.11
CA ASN A 62 -22.85 -5.52 -5.55
C ASN A 62 -21.46 -6.20 -5.67
N LYS A 63 -20.43 -5.66 -5.01
CA LYS A 63 -19.08 -6.23 -4.94
C LYS A 63 -18.67 -6.47 -3.48
N HIS A 64 -18.07 -7.62 -3.22
CA HIS A 64 -17.48 -7.95 -1.90
C HIS A 64 -16.03 -7.48 -1.80
N GLU A 65 -15.37 -7.33 -2.95
CA GLU A 65 -13.99 -6.84 -3.04
C GLU A 65 -13.95 -5.33 -2.83
N MET A 66 -12.99 -4.89 -2.02
CA MET A 66 -12.67 -3.49 -1.80
C MET A 66 -11.80 -2.98 -2.94
N SER A 67 -12.04 -1.76 -3.43
CA SER A 67 -11.14 -1.15 -4.43
C SER A 67 -9.87 -0.59 -3.78
N LEU A 68 -8.78 -0.48 -4.55
CA LEU A 68 -7.54 0.16 -4.11
C LEU A 68 -7.80 1.54 -3.49
N ARG A 69 -8.69 2.33 -4.11
CA ARG A 69 -9.07 3.65 -3.64
C ARG A 69 -9.71 3.60 -2.25
N GLU A 70 -10.62 2.67 -2.02
CA GLU A 70 -11.31 2.50 -0.73
C GLU A 70 -10.33 2.02 0.35
N HIS A 71 -9.44 1.09 0.00
CA HIS A 71 -8.38 0.59 0.88
C HIS A 71 -7.43 1.70 1.33
N VAL A 72 -6.93 2.50 0.39
CA VAL A 72 -6.05 3.63 0.70
C VAL A 72 -6.79 4.70 1.49
N ALA A 73 -8.03 5.03 1.13
CA ALA A 73 -8.85 5.99 1.87
C ALA A 73 -9.10 5.53 3.31
N TYR A 74 -9.36 4.24 3.53
CA TYR A 74 -9.54 3.66 4.86
C TYR A 74 -8.28 3.79 5.73
N ARG A 75 -7.08 3.62 5.15
CA ARG A 75 -5.81 3.79 5.87
C ARG A 75 -5.45 5.25 6.15
N LEU A 76 -5.88 6.18 5.30
CA LEU A 76 -5.68 7.62 5.50
C LEU A 76 -6.72 8.24 6.46
N TYR A 77 -7.83 7.56 6.67
CA TYR A 77 -8.93 8.07 7.47
C TYR A 77 -8.57 8.02 8.96
N HIS A 78 -8.65 9.18 9.62
CA HIS A 78 -8.42 9.31 11.05
C HIS A 78 -9.59 8.67 11.82
N LYS A 79 -9.33 7.55 12.49
CA LYS A 79 -10.31 6.90 13.37
C LYS A 79 -9.99 7.29 14.82
N CYS A 80 -11.00 7.68 15.58
CA CYS A 80 -10.83 8.18 16.96
C CYS A 80 -10.18 7.19 17.95
N ASP A 81 -10.12 5.90 17.63
CA ASP A 81 -9.55 4.84 18.48
C ASP A 81 -8.34 4.14 17.85
N ASP A 82 -7.85 4.64 16.71
CA ASP A 82 -6.80 3.96 15.95
C ASP A 82 -5.41 4.53 16.27
N GLN A 83 -4.50 3.65 16.66
CA GLN A 83 -3.07 3.93 16.91
C GLN A 83 -2.29 4.01 15.60
N SER A 84 -2.89 4.60 14.58
CA SER A 84 -2.30 4.73 13.26
C SER A 84 -1.05 5.61 13.34
N VAL A 85 0.10 5.01 13.01
CA VAL A 85 1.43 5.66 13.06
C VAL A 85 1.45 6.96 12.23
N LEU A 86 0.71 7.00 11.13
CA LEU A 86 0.56 8.19 10.29
C LEU A 86 0.02 9.41 11.05
N HIS A 87 -0.90 9.21 12.00
CA HIS A 87 -1.55 10.29 12.74
C HIS A 87 -0.87 10.61 14.09
N GLN A 88 0.02 9.73 14.55
CA GLN A 88 0.75 9.88 15.82
C GLN A 88 2.11 10.57 15.64
N GLY A 89 2.67 10.59 14.43
CA GLY A 89 4.02 11.10 14.13
C GLY A 89 4.11 12.58 13.72
N GLY A 90 3.15 13.43 14.12
CA GLY A 90 3.09 14.87 13.79
C GLY A 90 3.69 15.78 14.85
#